data_AF-A0A917U8P9-F1
#
_entry.id   AF-A0A917U8P9-F1
#
_cell.length_a   1.000
_cell.length_b   1.000
_cell.length_c   1.000
_cell.angle_alpha   90.00
_cell.angle_beta   90.00
_cell.angle_gamma   90.00
#
_symmetry.space_group_name_H-M   'P 1'
#
loop_
_entity.id
_entity.type
_entity.pdbx_description
1 polymer ?
#
loop_
_entity_poly.entity_id
_entity_poly.type
_entity_poly.pdbx_seq_one_letter_code
_entity_poly.pdbx_strand_id
1 'polypeptide(L)'
;MAFSAGDEVVLALREFAARIDAYDPLPGPAVAEIHVGEQAVALRAPVVQALTEALRAYQDPRDRGTCDHCGGPRLDDNFVCADCGQPSGVFGQLLRERAARFESPDALPGA
;
A
#
# COMPACT_ATOMS: atom_id res chain seq x y z
N MET A 1 -13.70 16.58 -14.05
CA MET A 1 -14.54 15.41 -14.38
C MET A 1 -14.27 14.37 -13.31
N ALA A 2 -15.31 13.89 -12.61
CA ALA A 2 -15.15 12.82 -11.63
C ALA A 2 -15.19 11.48 -12.38
N PHE A 3 -14.12 10.71 -12.30
CA PHE A 3 -14.10 9.34 -12.79
C PHE A 3 -14.93 8.47 -11.83
N SER A 4 -15.68 7.50 -12.37
CA SER A 4 -16.29 6.49 -11.51
C SER A 4 -15.20 5.58 -10.96
N ALA A 5 -15.45 4.92 -9.83
CA ALA A 5 -14.54 3.90 -9.31
C ALA A 5 -14.26 2.79 -10.36
N GLY A 6 -15.23 2.50 -11.24
CA GLY A 6 -15.03 1.58 -12.36
C GLY A 6 -14.04 2.10 -13.39
N ASP A 7 -14.15 3.37 -13.78
CA ASP A 7 -13.22 3.99 -14.73
C ASP A 7 -11.79 4.02 -14.19
N GLU A 8 -11.62 4.29 -12.88
CA GLU A 8 -10.31 4.27 -12.22
C GLU A 8 -9.68 2.88 -12.26
N VAL A 9 -10.46 1.82 -12.02
CA VAL A 9 -9.98 0.44 -12.12
C VAL A 9 -9.57 0.10 -13.55
N VAL A 10 -10.37 0.49 -14.55
CA VAL A 10 -10.04 0.24 -15.96
C VAL A 10 -8.77 0.98 -16.36
N LEU A 11 -8.61 2.23 -15.95
CA LEU A 11 -7.41 3.01 -16.22
C LEU A 11 -6.18 2.35 -15.59
N ALA A 12 -6.25 1.98 -14.31
CA ALA A 12 -5.15 1.33 -13.60
C ALA A 12 -4.75 -0.01 -14.25
N LEU A 13 -5.73 -0.83 -14.68
CA LEU A 13 -5.46 -2.09 -15.39
C LEU A 13 -4.76 -1.84 -16.74
N ARG A 14 -5.18 -0.82 -17.50
CA ARG A 14 -4.56 -0.47 -18.79
C ARG A 14 -3.14 0.06 -18.61
N GLU A 15 -2.91 0.91 -17.63
CA GLU A 15 -1.57 1.42 -17.31
C GLU A 15 -0.63 0.32 -16.83
N PHE A 16 -1.13 -0.58 -15.98
CA PHE A 16 -0.40 -1.75 -15.53
C PHE A 16 0.01 -2.66 -16.70
N ALA A 17 -0.94 -2.97 -17.61
CA ALA A 17 -0.67 -3.74 -18.81
C ALA A 17 0.37 -3.04 -19.70
N ALA A 18 0.17 -1.76 -20.01
CA ALA A 18 1.07 -0.98 -20.88
C ALA A 18 2.52 -0.96 -20.37
N ARG A 19 2.73 -0.87 -19.05
CA ARG A 19 4.06 -0.93 -18.43
C ARG A 19 4.78 -2.26 -18.67
N ILE A 20 4.06 -3.38 -18.57
CA ILE A 20 4.63 -4.72 -18.75
C ILE A 20 4.88 -4.97 -20.24
N ASP A 21 3.90 -4.58 -21.04
CA ASP A 21 3.89 -4.72 -22.49
C ASP A 21 5.07 -4.01 -23.16
N ALA A 22 5.57 -2.92 -22.57
CA ALA A 22 6.76 -2.21 -23.03
C ALA A 22 8.04 -3.07 -23.00
N TYR A 23 8.05 -4.15 -22.22
CA TYR A 23 9.17 -5.09 -22.10
C TYR A 23 8.95 -6.41 -22.85
N ASP A 24 7.83 -6.57 -23.56
CA ASP A 24 7.52 -7.77 -24.33
C ASP A 24 8.01 -7.64 -25.78
N PRO A 25 9.11 -8.31 -26.17
CA PRO A 25 9.69 -8.17 -27.51
C PRO A 25 8.81 -8.80 -28.60
N LEU A 26 7.87 -9.69 -28.24
CA LEU A 26 6.95 -10.29 -29.21
C LEU A 26 5.57 -10.49 -28.59
N PRO A 27 4.68 -9.48 -28.71
CA PRO A 27 3.33 -9.53 -28.18
C PRO A 27 2.54 -10.77 -28.63
N GLY A 28 2.26 -11.66 -27.68
CA GLY A 28 1.34 -12.79 -27.88
C GLY A 28 -0.14 -12.37 -27.83
N PRO A 29 -1.08 -13.30 -28.12
CA PRO A 29 -2.50 -13.04 -28.00
C PRO A 29 -2.91 -12.81 -26.54
N ALA A 30 -4.06 -12.16 -26.34
CA ALA A 30 -4.69 -12.11 -25.03
C ALA A 30 -5.11 -13.52 -24.57
N VAL A 31 -4.91 -13.81 -23.29
CA VAL A 31 -5.21 -15.10 -22.67
C VAL A 31 -6.30 -15.01 -21.59
N ALA A 32 -6.63 -13.78 -21.17
CA ALA A 32 -7.69 -13.51 -20.20
C ALA A 32 -8.35 -12.16 -20.50
N GLU A 33 -9.55 -11.95 -19.96
CA GLU A 33 -10.28 -10.68 -20.04
C GLU A 33 -10.85 -10.34 -18.66
N ILE A 34 -10.71 -9.08 -18.24
CA ILE A 34 -11.32 -8.56 -17.02
C ILE A 34 -12.41 -7.57 -17.41
N HIS A 35 -13.62 -7.82 -16.90
CA HIS A 35 -14.77 -6.92 -17.08
C HIS A 35 -14.94 -6.00 -15.87
N VAL A 36 -15.15 -4.72 -16.14
CA VAL A 36 -15.47 -3.69 -15.15
C VAL A 36 -16.67 -2.91 -15.66
N GLY A 37 -17.87 -3.26 -15.18
CA GLY A 37 -19.11 -2.82 -15.78
C GLY A 37 -19.20 -3.25 -17.25
N GLU A 38 -19.47 -2.30 -18.15
CA GLU A 38 -19.56 -2.53 -19.60
C GLU A 38 -18.19 -2.51 -20.31
N GLN A 39 -17.10 -2.27 -19.58
CA GLN A 39 -15.76 -2.19 -20.15
C GLN A 39 -15.01 -3.52 -19.97
N ALA A 40 -14.22 -3.89 -20.98
CA ALA A 40 -13.35 -5.05 -20.94
C ALA A 40 -11.89 -4.65 -21.14
N VAL A 41 -11.00 -5.33 -20.39
CA VAL A 41 -9.54 -5.21 -20.53
C VAL A 41 -8.98 -6.60 -20.83
N ALA A 42 -8.52 -6.78 -22.07
CA ALA A 42 -7.85 -7.99 -22.50
C ALA A 42 -6.40 -8.02 -21.97
N LEU A 43 -6.02 -9.14 -21.35
CA LEU A 43 -4.72 -9.33 -20.72
C LEU A 43 -3.91 -10.41 -21.42
N ARG A 44 -2.65 -10.12 -21.70
CA ARG A 44 -1.66 -11.06 -22.23
C ARG A 44 -1.02 -11.88 -21.11
N ALA A 45 -0.36 -12.98 -21.47
CA ALA A 45 0.25 -13.89 -20.50
C ALA A 45 1.23 -13.20 -19.52
N PRO A 46 2.15 -12.30 -19.95
CA PRO A 46 3.03 -11.59 -19.02
C PRO A 46 2.27 -10.69 -18.03
N VAL A 47 1.21 -10.03 -18.51
CA VAL A 47 0.35 -9.17 -17.69
C VAL A 47 -0.43 -9.99 -16.67
N VAL A 48 -0.98 -11.15 -17.06
CA VAL A 48 -1.69 -12.06 -16.15
C VAL A 48 -0.75 -12.60 -15.07
N GLN A 49 0.49 -12.97 -15.43
CA GLN A 49 1.46 -13.43 -14.45
C GLN A 49 1.78 -12.33 -13.43
N ALA A 50 2.12 -11.13 -13.89
CA ALA A 50 2.44 -10.01 -13.01
C ALA A 50 1.25 -9.58 -12.15
N LEU A 51 0.02 -9.58 -12.70
CA LEU A 51 -1.20 -9.29 -11.94
C LEU A 51 -1.40 -10.34 -10.84
N THR A 52 -1.19 -11.61 -11.16
CA THR A 52 -1.30 -12.70 -10.18
C THR A 52 -0.28 -12.54 -9.06
N GLU A 53 0.96 -12.18 -9.38
CA GLU A 53 2.01 -11.91 -8.39
C GLU A 53 1.67 -10.69 -7.53
N ALA A 54 1.18 -9.60 -8.12
CA ALA A 54 0.75 -8.40 -7.40
C ALA A 54 -0.42 -8.69 -6.43
N LEU A 55 -1.41 -9.46 -6.87
CA LEU A 55 -2.54 -9.87 -6.02
C LEU A 55 -2.10 -10.79 -4.87
N ARG A 56 -1.13 -11.68 -5.10
CA ARG A 56 -0.57 -12.55 -4.05
C ARG A 56 0.30 -11.77 -3.05
N ALA A 57 0.98 -10.74 -3.52
CA ALA A 57 1.82 -9.87 -2.70
C ALA A 57 1.03 -8.78 -1.97
N TYR A 58 -0.23 -8.56 -2.33
CA TYR A 58 -1.08 -7.55 -1.70
C TYR A 58 -1.23 -7.86 -0.20
N GLN A 59 -0.83 -6.89 0.61
CA GLN A 59 -1.07 -6.90 2.05
C GLN A 59 -2.10 -5.82 2.34
N ASP A 60 -3.21 -6.21 2.99
CA ASP A 60 -4.20 -5.23 3.40
C ASP A 60 -3.58 -4.30 4.45
N PRO A 61 -3.59 -2.97 4.25
CA PRO A 61 -3.11 -2.04 5.26
C PRO A 61 -3.83 -2.16 6.61
N ARG A 62 -5.03 -2.76 6.63
CA ARG A 62 -5.83 -3.03 7.84
C ARG A 62 -5.37 -4.30 8.59
N ASP A 63 -4.60 -5.19 7.94
CA ASP A 63 -4.10 -6.42 8.55
C ASP A 63 -2.83 -6.21 9.37
N ARG A 64 -2.37 -4.96 9.54
CA ARG A 64 -1.15 -4.60 10.28
C ARG A 64 -1.29 -4.71 11.80
N GLY A 65 -2.43 -5.19 12.29
CA GLY A 65 -2.72 -5.40 13.71
C GLY A 65 -3.48 -4.24 14.35
N THR A 66 -3.88 -4.44 15.61
CA THR A 66 -4.60 -3.45 16.40
C THR A 66 -3.64 -2.64 17.27
N CYS A 67 -3.86 -1.34 17.38
CA CYS A 67 -3.12 -0.49 18.30
C CYS A 67 -3.38 -0.92 19.76
N ASP A 68 -2.32 -1.13 20.53
CA ASP A 68 -2.40 -1.51 21.95
C ASP A 68 -2.99 -0.40 22.85
N HIS A 69 -3.09 0.84 22.33
CA HIS A 69 -3.58 1.99 23.09
C HIS A 69 -5.05 2.32 22.83
N CYS A 70 -5.49 2.32 21.58
CA CYS A 70 -6.87 2.67 21.22
C CYS A 70 -7.67 1.50 20.62
N GLY A 71 -7.04 0.35 20.37
CA GLY A 71 -7.66 -0.80 19.70
C GLY A 71 -7.91 -0.60 18.20
N GLY A 72 -7.50 0.54 17.62
CA GLY A 72 -7.72 0.86 16.21
C GLY A 72 -6.92 -0.06 15.28
N PRO A 73 -7.49 -0.49 14.13
CA PRO A 73 -6.87 -1.46 13.23
C PRO A 73 -5.84 -0.85 12.26
N ARG A 74 -5.50 0.43 12.42
CA ARG A 74 -4.75 1.21 11.43
C ARG A 74 -3.34 1.51 11.92
N LEU A 75 -2.50 0.49 11.97
CA LEU A 75 -1.06 0.66 12.17
C LEU A 75 -0.35 0.88 10.83
N ASP A 76 0.57 1.83 10.77
CA ASP A 76 1.40 2.07 9.59
C ASP A 76 2.66 1.17 9.57
N ASP A 77 3.53 1.36 8.57
CA ASP A 77 4.76 0.57 8.41
C ASP A 77 5.80 0.80 9.53
N ASN A 78 5.63 1.87 10.30
CA ASN A 78 6.46 2.20 11.45
C ASN A 78 5.78 1.84 12.79
N PHE A 79 4.71 1.05 12.74
CA PHE A 79 3.87 0.71 13.89
C PHE A 79 3.23 1.93 14.57
N VAL A 80 3.05 3.03 13.85
CA VAL A 80 2.34 4.21 14.36
C VAL A 80 0.87 4.08 14.01
N CYS A 81 0.00 4.23 15.01
CA CYS A 81 -1.43 4.22 14.79
C CYS A 81 -1.88 5.51 14.09
N ALA A 82 -2.54 5.39 12.95
CA ALA A 82 -3.07 6.52 12.21
C ALA A 82 -4.22 7.24 12.94
N ASP A 83 -4.87 6.56 13.90
CA ASP A 83 -6.03 7.11 14.61
C ASP A 83 -5.64 7.86 15.89
N CYS A 84 -4.66 7.36 16.66
CA CYS A 84 -4.22 7.99 17.92
C CYS A 84 -2.80 8.60 17.87
N GLY A 85 -2.08 8.42 16.76
CA GLY A 85 -0.72 8.91 16.58
C GLY A 85 0.33 8.24 17.47
N GLN A 86 -0.05 7.21 18.24
CA GLN A 86 0.86 6.53 19.16
C GLN A 86 1.56 5.35 18.46
N PRO A 87 2.86 5.16 18.70
CA PRO A 87 3.56 3.92 18.37
C PRO A 87 2.95 2.74 19.15
N SER A 88 2.76 1.59 18.50
CA SER A 88 2.27 0.35 19.11
C SER A 88 3.41 -0.65 19.34
N GLY A 89 3.21 -1.58 20.27
CA GLY A 89 4.18 -2.62 20.61
C GLY A 89 5.35 -2.16 21.50
N VAL A 90 6.13 -3.13 21.97
CA VAL A 90 7.27 -2.92 22.89
C VAL A 90 8.33 -1.98 22.28
N PHE A 91 8.54 -2.04 20.97
CA PHE A 91 9.47 -1.15 20.27
C PHE A 91 8.95 0.30 20.25
N GLY A 92 7.65 0.50 19.99
CA GLY A 92 7.01 1.80 20.07
C GLY A 92 7.04 2.42 21.47
N GLN A 93 6.86 1.58 22.51
CA GLN A 93 7.00 1.99 23.91
C GLN A 93 8.43 2.45 24.22
N LEU A 94 9.45 1.70 23.79
CA LEU A 94 10.86 2.08 23.95
C LEU A 94 11.20 3.40 23.24
N LEU A 95 10.65 3.63 22.04
CA LEU A 95 10.81 4.90 21.32
C LEU A 95 10.20 6.07 22.07
N ARG A 96 8.97 5.91 22.60
CA ARG A 96 8.32 6.93 23.44
C ARG A 96 9.12 7.25 24.70
N GLU A 97 9.54 6.21 25.42
CA GLU A 97 10.35 6.36 26.64
C GLU A 97 11.68 7.07 26.35
N ARG A 98 12.23 6.89 25.15
CA ARG A 98 13.45 7.58 24.72
C ARG A 98 13.19 9.01 24.24
N ALA A 99 12.12 9.26 23.49
CA ALA A 99 11.74 10.60 23.02
C ALA A 99 11.37 11.55 24.17
N ALA A 100 10.64 11.06 25.18
CA ALA A 100 10.30 11.82 26.37
C ALA A 100 11.52 12.34 27.16
N ARG A 101 12.70 11.72 26.98
CA ARG A 101 13.96 12.17 27.60
C ARG A 101 14.58 13.37 26.87
N PHE A 102 14.18 13.66 25.64
CA PHE A 102 14.73 14.75 24.82
C PHE A 102 13.77 15.95 24.64
N GLU A 103 12.50 15.83 25.04
CA GLU A 103 11.53 16.93 25.00
C GLU A 103 11.61 17.88 26.21
N SER A 104 12.56 17.67 27.13
CA SER A 104 12.86 18.64 28.20
C SER A 104 13.86 19.69 27.69
N PRO A 105 13.49 20.99 27.58
CA PRO A 105 14.32 22.04 26.98
C PRO A 105 15.43 22.54 27.93
N ASP A 106 16.09 21.66 28.66
CA ASP A 106 17.03 22.03 29.74
C ASP A 106 18.29 21.16 29.75
N ALA A 107 18.95 20.99 28.59
CA ALA A 107 20.32 20.47 28.52
C ALA A 107 20.99 20.71 27.16
N LEU A 108 21.24 21.96 26.79
CA LEU A 108 22.39 22.27 25.93
C LEU A 108 23.38 23.10 26.77
N PRO A 109 24.42 22.49 27.35
CA PRO A 109 25.52 23.27 27.89
C PRO A 109 26.27 23.90 26.71
N GLY A 110 26.43 25.22 26.78
CA GLY A 110 27.03 26.02 25.73
C GLY A 110 28.43 25.56 25.32
N ALA A 111 28.71 25.73 24.02
CA ALA A 111 30.04 25.78 23.44
C ALA A 111 30.03 26.85 22.34
#